data_AF-A0AAU2EN95-F1
#
_entry.id   AF-A0AAU2EN95-F1
#
_cell.length_a   1.000
_cell.length_b   1.000
_cell.length_c   1.000
_cell.angle_alpha   90.00
_cell.angle_beta   90.00
_cell.angle_gamma   90.00
#
_symmetry.space_group_name_H-M   'P 1'
#
loop_
_entity.id
_entity.type
_entity.pdbx_description
1 polymer ?
#
loop_
_entity_poly.entity_id
_entity_poly.type
_entity_poly.pdbx_seq_one_letter_code
_entity_poly.pdbx_strand_id
1 'polypeptide(L)'
;MPWKSQLTWTGHTAGNATTVHEGRTWHLSKHLSPPDDQGRYSPYERWYLHADDGQGRPQAELASPTLGRNRVNAQRLAELIITGWENSQQLRPGDGVQLWRRTGGEGDGALVPLDELLAGRHR
;
A
#
# COMPACT_ATOMS: atom_id res chain seq x y z
N MET A 1 -10.75 -15.75 -6.40
CA MET A 1 -11.89 -15.39 -5.55
C MET A 1 -11.97 -13.86 -5.50
N PRO A 2 -13.12 -13.22 -5.20
CA PRO A 2 -13.14 -11.78 -5.02
C PRO A 2 -12.29 -11.38 -3.81
N TRP A 3 -11.65 -10.20 -3.89
CA TRP A 3 -10.87 -9.66 -2.78
C TRP A 3 -11.74 -9.52 -1.51
N LYS A 4 -11.31 -10.16 -0.42
CA LYS A 4 -11.91 -9.98 0.91
C LYS A 4 -10.94 -9.18 1.77
N SER A 5 -11.35 -7.96 2.14
CA SER A 5 -10.59 -7.09 3.03
C SER A 5 -10.43 -7.76 4.40
N GLN A 6 -9.19 -7.81 4.91
CA GLN A 6 -8.87 -8.20 6.29
C GLN A 6 -8.87 -7.00 7.24
N LEU A 7 -8.95 -5.78 6.69
CA LEU A 7 -8.95 -4.53 7.44
C LEU A 7 -10.29 -3.82 7.33
N THR A 8 -10.67 -3.13 8.41
CA THR A 8 -11.83 -2.24 8.45
C THR A 8 -11.37 -0.81 8.21
N TRP A 9 -11.60 -0.32 7.00
CA TRP A 9 -11.32 1.06 6.65
C TRP A 9 -12.48 1.96 7.11
N THR A 10 -12.16 3.11 7.71
CA THR A 10 -13.10 4.12 8.19
C THR A 10 -12.79 5.49 7.58
N GLY A 11 -13.68 6.47 7.76
CA GLY A 11 -13.43 7.85 7.32
C GLY A 11 -13.40 8.03 5.79
N HIS A 12 -14.33 7.38 5.07
CA HIS A 12 -14.41 7.37 3.60
C HIS A 12 -14.77 8.73 2.98
N THR A 13 -13.87 9.69 3.02
CA THR A 13 -13.96 10.84 2.12
C THR A 13 -13.43 10.45 0.73
N ALA A 14 -13.64 11.29 -0.28
CA ALA A 14 -13.17 11.00 -1.64
C ALA A 14 -11.64 10.82 -1.72
N GLY A 15 -10.89 11.42 -0.78
CA GLY A 15 -9.43 11.42 -0.76
C GLY A 15 -8.78 10.68 0.40
N ASN A 16 -9.48 10.39 1.50
CA ASN A 16 -8.85 9.79 2.69
C ASN A 16 -9.64 8.58 3.21
N ALA A 17 -8.92 7.66 3.84
CA ALA A 17 -9.45 6.56 4.66
C ALA A 17 -8.44 6.18 5.73
N THR A 18 -8.89 5.67 6.87
CA THR A 18 -8.03 5.21 7.96
C THR A 18 -8.35 3.79 8.37
N THR A 19 -7.37 3.06 8.90
CA THR A 19 -7.58 1.73 9.49
C THR A 19 -6.64 1.54 10.68
N VAL A 20 -6.98 0.63 11.59
CA VAL A 20 -6.12 0.22 12.69
C VAL A 20 -5.71 -1.23 12.47
N HIS A 21 -4.42 -1.52 12.63
CA HIS A 21 -3.87 -2.88 12.58
C HIS A 21 -2.76 -3.01 13.62
N GLU A 22 -2.81 -4.06 14.43
CA GLU A 22 -1.82 -4.33 15.49
C GLU A 22 -1.56 -3.11 16.42
N GLY A 23 -2.61 -2.37 16.75
CA GLY A 23 -2.52 -1.18 17.61
C GLY A 23 -1.96 0.08 16.93
N ARG A 24 -1.60 0.01 15.65
CA ARG A 24 -1.13 1.16 14.86
C ARG A 24 -2.22 1.66 13.92
N THR A 25 -2.41 2.97 13.90
CA THR A 25 -3.30 3.64 12.94
C THR A 25 -2.54 3.92 11.63
N TRP A 26 -3.24 3.71 10.52
CA TRP A 26 -2.75 3.90 9.16
C TRP A 26 -3.70 4.82 8.41
N HIS A 27 -3.13 5.71 7.59
CA HIS A 27 -3.84 6.67 6.76
C HIS A 27 -3.57 6.38 5.29
N LEU A 28 -4.64 6.14 4.53
CA LEU A 28 -4.62 6.08 3.08
C LEU A 28 -5.15 7.40 2.53
N SER A 29 -4.25 8.19 1.94
CA SER A 29 -4.54 9.57 1.55
C SER A 29 -4.23 9.78 0.08
N LYS A 30 -5.03 10.62 -0.58
CA LYS A 30 -4.86 11.03 -1.96
C LYS A 30 -4.39 12.48 -1.98
N HIS A 31 -3.19 12.71 -2.48
CA HIS A 31 -2.63 14.05 -2.61
C HIS A 31 -1.58 14.09 -3.73
N LEU A 32 -1.05 15.28 -4.02
CA LEU A 32 0.05 15.46 -4.98
C LEU A 32 1.29 14.72 -4.52
N SER A 33 2.09 14.24 -5.48
CA SER A 33 3.40 13.67 -5.15
C SER A 33 4.25 14.68 -4.40
N PRO A 34 5.12 14.20 -3.47
CA PRO A 34 6.24 15.00 -3.02
C PRO A 34 7.03 15.56 -4.22
N PRO A 35 7.65 16.74 -4.08
CA PRO A 35 8.47 17.30 -5.14
C PRO A 35 9.64 16.35 -5.46
N ASP A 36 10.05 16.32 -6.73
CA ASP A 36 11.28 15.63 -7.13
C ASP A 36 12.54 16.36 -6.60
N ASP A 37 13.73 15.81 -6.87
CA ASP A 37 15.01 16.40 -6.44
C ASP A 37 15.26 17.81 -7.00
N GLN A 38 14.46 18.25 -7.96
CA GLN A 38 14.51 19.59 -8.58
C GLN A 38 13.38 20.49 -8.09
N GLY A 39 12.63 20.07 -7.06
CA GLY A 39 11.51 20.82 -6.49
C GLY A 39 10.23 20.76 -7.32
N ARG A 40 10.15 19.92 -8.36
CA ARG A 40 9.00 19.87 -9.27
C ARG A 40 7.93 18.94 -8.75
N TYR A 41 6.70 19.44 -8.75
CA TYR A 41 5.52 18.66 -8.38
C TYR A 41 4.94 17.94 -9.60
N SER A 42 4.57 16.67 -9.43
CA SER A 42 3.64 16.02 -10.35
C SER A 42 2.26 16.65 -10.17
N PRO A 43 1.59 17.15 -11.23
CA PRO A 43 0.23 17.71 -11.12
C PRO A 43 -0.83 16.63 -10.84
N TYR A 44 -0.45 15.35 -10.92
CA TYR A 44 -1.35 14.24 -10.69
C TYR A 44 -1.32 13.80 -9.24
N GLU A 45 -2.48 13.85 -8.60
CA GLU A 45 -2.69 13.21 -7.31
C GLU A 45 -2.58 11.70 -7.43
N ARG A 46 -2.00 11.09 -6.39
CA ARG A 46 -1.88 9.63 -6.25
C ARG A 46 -2.24 9.24 -4.82
N TRP A 47 -2.43 7.95 -4.63
CA TRP A 47 -2.67 7.37 -3.31
C TRP A 47 -1.35 7.04 -2.61
N TYR A 48 -1.31 7.34 -1.32
CA TYR A 48 -0.17 7.15 -0.44
C TYR A 48 -0.63 6.53 0.88
N LEU A 49 0.23 5.69 1.45
CA LEU A 49 0.05 5.13 2.77
C LEU A 49 0.98 5.85 3.76
N HIS A 50 0.41 6.28 4.87
CA HIS A 50 1.13 6.89 5.97
C HIS A 50 0.82 6.12 7.25
N ALA A 51 1.83 6.01 8.12
CA ALA A 51 1.56 5.71 9.51
C ALA A 51 0.98 6.94 10.22
N ASP A 52 0.28 6.72 11.32
CA ASP A 52 -0.13 7.80 12.23
C ASP A 52 1.05 8.33 13.06
N ASP A 53 1.04 9.62 13.37
CA ASP A 53 2.05 10.32 14.16
C ASP A 53 1.84 10.20 15.68
N GLY A 54 0.82 9.47 16.13
CA GLY A 54 0.42 9.32 17.52
C GLY A 54 -0.55 10.40 18.01
N GLN A 55 -0.87 11.38 17.16
CA GLN A 55 -1.83 12.46 17.42
C GLN A 55 -3.07 12.37 16.50
N GLY A 56 -3.23 11.26 15.77
CA GLY A 56 -4.33 11.07 14.84
C GLY A 56 -4.09 11.68 13.45
N ARG A 57 -2.85 12.06 13.13
CA ARG A 57 -2.49 12.67 11.83
C ARG A 57 -1.51 11.78 11.07
N PRO A 58 -1.52 11.83 9.73
CA PRO A 58 -0.55 11.11 8.93
C PRO A 58 0.86 11.68 9.14
N GLN A 59 1.84 10.79 9.33
CA GLN A 59 3.26 11.15 9.30
C GLN A 59 3.65 11.71 7.92
N ALA A 60 4.59 12.66 7.91
CA ALA A 60 5.10 13.24 6.67
C ALA A 60 5.88 12.21 5.83
N GLU A 61 6.57 11.28 6.50
CA GLU A 61 7.25 10.17 5.84
C GLU A 61 6.22 9.17 5.31
N LEU A 62 6.44 8.73 4.08
CA LEU A 62 5.60 7.73 3.43
C LEU A 62 5.96 6.35 3.97
N ALA A 63 4.96 5.56 4.32
CA ALA A 63 5.18 4.15 4.67
C ALA A 63 5.49 3.27 3.45
N SER A 64 5.24 3.79 2.24
CA SER A 64 5.49 3.10 0.99
C SER A 64 5.60 4.07 -0.19
N PRO A 65 6.17 3.61 -1.34
CA PRO A 65 6.03 4.33 -2.60
C PRO A 65 4.54 4.52 -2.98
N THR A 66 4.30 5.38 -3.97
CA THR A 66 2.95 5.63 -4.47
C THR A 66 2.18 4.36 -4.83
N LEU A 67 0.93 4.27 -4.37
CA LEU A 67 0.02 3.14 -4.60
C LEU A 67 -0.81 3.30 -5.89
N GLY A 68 -0.45 4.28 -6.72
CA GLY A 68 -1.09 4.56 -8.00
C GLY A 68 -2.31 5.47 -7.89
N ARG A 69 -3.16 5.46 -8.92
CA ARG A 69 -4.29 6.40 -9.09
C ARG A 69 -5.64 5.81 -8.72
N ASN A 70 -5.78 4.49 -8.80
CA ASN A 70 -7.04 3.80 -8.56
C ASN A 70 -7.21 3.52 -7.05
N ARG A 71 -8.29 4.03 -6.46
CA ARG A 71 -8.57 3.88 -5.01
C ARG A 71 -8.67 2.42 -4.58
N VAL A 72 -9.38 1.58 -5.34
CA VAL A 72 -9.60 0.18 -4.98
C VAL A 72 -8.26 -0.55 -4.95
N ASN A 73 -7.44 -0.39 -5.99
CA ASN A 73 -6.11 -0.99 -6.01
C ASN A 73 -5.21 -0.44 -4.90
N ALA A 74 -5.26 0.88 -4.65
CA ALA A 74 -4.47 1.48 -3.59
C ALA A 74 -4.85 0.93 -2.20
N GLN A 75 -6.14 0.77 -1.92
CA GLN A 75 -6.60 0.15 -0.68
C GLN A 75 -6.13 -1.29 -0.55
N ARG A 76 -6.15 -2.06 -1.64
CA ARG A 76 -5.66 -3.44 -1.66
C ARG A 76 -4.15 -3.54 -1.40
N LEU A 77 -3.38 -2.66 -2.04
CA LEU A 77 -1.94 -2.58 -1.86
C LEU A 77 -1.57 -2.11 -0.45
N ALA A 78 -2.27 -1.11 0.08
CA ALA A 78 -2.10 -0.65 1.45
C ALA A 78 -2.36 -1.78 2.44
N GLU A 79 -3.43 -2.55 2.23
CA GLU A 79 -3.73 -3.71 3.07
C GLU A 79 -2.64 -4.77 3.03
N LEU A 80 -2.07 -5.09 1.85
CA LEU A 80 -0.91 -5.99 1.75
C LEU A 80 0.27 -5.46 2.57
N ILE A 81 0.60 -4.18 2.46
CA ILE A 81 1.71 -3.56 3.19
C ILE A 81 1.47 -3.64 4.70
N ILE A 82 0.28 -3.26 5.14
CA ILE A 82 -0.10 -3.26 6.56
C ILE A 82 -0.06 -4.67 7.15
N THR A 83 -0.48 -5.70 6.39
CA THR A 83 -0.47 -7.10 6.86
C THR A 83 0.83 -7.84 6.60
N GLY A 84 1.90 -7.11 6.30
CA GLY A 84 3.25 -7.64 6.25
C GLY A 84 3.65 -8.21 4.90
N TRP A 85 3.29 -7.55 3.80
CA TRP A 85 3.86 -7.80 2.48
C TRP A 85 4.64 -6.58 1.99
N GLU A 86 5.76 -6.81 1.32
CA GLU A 86 6.54 -5.75 0.72
C GLU A 86 6.84 -6.02 -0.76
N ASN A 87 6.94 -4.93 -1.52
CA ASN A 87 7.38 -4.98 -2.90
C ASN A 87 8.88 -5.34 -2.95
N SER A 88 9.21 -6.46 -3.62
CA SER A 88 10.60 -6.95 -3.72
C SER A 88 11.47 -6.17 -4.72
N GLN A 89 10.89 -5.21 -5.45
CA GLN A 89 11.47 -4.51 -6.60
C GLN A 89 11.83 -5.43 -7.80
N GLN A 90 11.49 -6.72 -7.73
CA GLN A 90 11.69 -7.68 -8.81
C GLN A 90 10.43 -7.86 -9.64
N LEU A 91 10.61 -8.16 -10.92
CA LEU A 91 9.52 -8.44 -11.85
C LEU A 91 9.53 -9.91 -12.25
N ARG A 92 8.35 -10.51 -12.41
CA ARG A 92 8.18 -11.87 -12.93
C ARG A 92 8.70 -11.92 -14.37
N PRO A 93 9.63 -12.84 -14.69
CA PRO A 93 10.08 -13.03 -16.06
C PRO A 93 8.90 -13.39 -16.97
N GLY A 94 8.83 -12.76 -18.14
CA GLY A 94 7.82 -13.03 -19.16
C GLY A 94 6.74 -11.95 -19.28
N ASP A 95 6.17 -11.49 -18.17
CA ASP A 95 5.07 -10.51 -18.18
C ASP A 95 5.31 -9.25 -17.35
N GLY A 96 6.42 -9.18 -16.62
CA GLY A 96 6.82 -7.98 -15.90
C GLY A 96 5.95 -7.68 -14.68
N VAL A 97 5.15 -8.64 -14.19
CA VAL A 97 4.33 -8.44 -12.99
C VAL A 97 5.22 -8.27 -11.77
N GLN A 98 4.94 -7.25 -10.96
CA GLN A 98 5.70 -7.01 -9.73
C GLN A 98 5.61 -8.20 -8.76
N LEU A 99 6.76 -8.62 -8.25
CA LEU A 99 6.87 -9.64 -7.22
C LEU A 99 6.91 -9.02 -5.83
N TRP A 100 6.25 -9.67 -4.88
CA TRP A 100 6.11 -9.25 -3.49
C TRP A 100 6.57 -10.39 -2.57
N ARG A 101 6.98 -10.06 -1.36
CA ARG A 101 7.39 -11.05 -0.35
C ARG A 101 6.78 -10.70 1.00
N ARG A 102 6.63 -11.70 1.87
CA ARG A 102 6.13 -11.49 3.23
C ARG A 102 7.24 -10.96 4.13
N THR A 103 6.95 -9.96 4.94
CA THR A 103 7.88 -9.39 5.93
C THR A 103 7.80 -10.20 7.22
N GLY A 104 8.93 -10.72 7.71
CA GLY A 104 9.06 -11.23 9.08
C GLY A 104 8.45 -12.60 9.40
N GLY A 105 8.16 -13.45 8.40
CA GLY A 105 7.77 -14.85 8.64
C GLY A 105 8.96 -15.80 8.58
N GLU A 106 8.93 -16.88 9.38
CA GLU A 106 9.88 -18.02 9.33
C GLU A 106 9.83 -18.82 8.00
N GLY A 107 8.91 -18.49 7.10
CA GLY A 107 8.84 -19.07 5.77
C GLY A 107 9.85 -18.41 4.84
N ASP A 108 10.63 -19.24 4.13
CA ASP A 108 11.47 -18.83 3.00
C ASP A 108 10.81 -17.71 2.22
N GLY A 109 11.51 -16.58 2.03
CA GLY A 109 11.02 -15.33 1.43
C GLY A 109 10.52 -15.47 -0.01
N ALA A 110 9.46 -16.25 -0.20
CA ALA A 110 8.90 -16.64 -1.47
C ALA A 110 8.35 -15.41 -2.16
N LEU A 111 8.79 -15.24 -3.40
CA LEU A 111 8.32 -14.18 -4.26
C LEU A 111 6.97 -14.58 -4.84
N VAL A 112 5.94 -13.80 -4.50
CA VAL A 112 4.57 -13.98 -4.98
C VAL A 112 4.22 -12.87 -5.96
N PRO A 113 3.69 -13.21 -7.15
CA PRO A 113 3.20 -12.22 -8.10
C PRO A 113 2.04 -11.38 -7.56
N LEU A 114 2.07 -10.07 -7.84
CA LEU A 114 1.06 -9.13 -7.35
C LEU A 114 -0.36 -9.47 -7.84
N ASP A 115 -0.52 -9.93 -9.08
CA ASP A 115 -1.80 -10.37 -9.62
C ASP A 115 -2.41 -11.54 -8.82
N GLU A 116 -1.59 -12.47 -8.34
CA GLU A 116 -2.02 -13.57 -7.48
C GLU A 116 -2.40 -13.11 -6.07
N LEU A 117 -1.66 -12.14 -5.51
CA LEU A 117 -2.01 -11.51 -4.24
C LEU A 117 -3.35 -10.77 -4.34
N LEU A 118 -3.54 -9.98 -5.40
CA LEU A 118 -4.78 -9.26 -5.66
C LEU A 118 -5.96 -10.18 -5.99
N ALA A 119 -5.70 -11.41 -6.48
CA ALA A 119 -6.68 -12.46 -6.64
C ALA A 119 -7.02 -13.23 -5.34
N GLY A 120 -6.30 -12.91 -4.24
CA GLY A 120 -6.50 -13.49 -2.92
C GLY A 120 -6.00 -14.93 -2.76
N ARG A 121 -4.98 -15.35 -3.53
CA ARG A 121 -4.50 -16.74 -3.53
C ARG A 121 -3.50 -17.09 -2.42
N HIS A 122 -2.90 -16.09 -1.77
CA HIS A 122 -1.81 -16.26 -0.79
C HIS A 122 -2.05 -15.48 0.51
N ARG A 123 -3.33 -15.25 0.84
CA ARG A 123 -3.76 -14.48 2.01
C ARG A 123 -4.18 -15.37 3.18
#